data_AF-A0A955T280-F1
#
_entry.id   AF-A0A955T280-F1
#
_cell.length_a   1.000
_cell.length_b   1.000
_cell.length_c   1.000
_cell.angle_alpha   90.00
_cell.angle_beta   90.00
_cell.angle_gamma   90.00
#
_symmetry.space_group_name_H-M   'P 1'
#
loop_
_entity.id
_entity.type
_entity.pdbx_description
1 polymer ?
#
loop_
_entity_poly.entity_id
_entity_poly.type
_entity_poly.pdbx_seq_one_letter_code
_entity_poly.pdbx_strand_id
1 'polypeptide(L)'
;MTASGTLTVGDRWLECHVEKGMFSDELAISYPPIGESRISAFVPRDLVERREGSQGRVRVSIVRRGGDLFAILPTAYRDSVFVSESDIAE
;
A
#
# COMPACT_ATOMS: atom_id res chain seq x y z
N MET A 1 -13.15 8.33 -29.66
CA MET A 1 -12.05 9.04 -28.99
C MET A 1 -11.51 8.15 -27.89
N THR A 2 -10.45 7.40 -28.15
CA THR A 2 -9.79 6.56 -27.14
C THR A 2 -8.85 7.46 -26.35
N ALA A 3 -9.25 7.84 -25.14
CA ALA A 3 -8.36 8.51 -24.21
C ALA A 3 -7.21 7.56 -23.88
N SER A 4 -6.06 7.79 -24.51
CA SER A 4 -4.79 7.16 -24.11
C SER A 4 -4.40 7.78 -22.77
N GLY A 5 -4.92 7.22 -21.67
CA GLY A 5 -4.51 7.60 -20.34
C GLY A 5 -3.07 7.15 -20.11
N THR A 6 -2.16 8.09 -19.84
CA THR A 6 -0.80 7.78 -19.44
C THR A 6 -0.81 6.91 -18.19
N LEU A 7 -0.22 5.72 -18.28
CA LEU A 7 0.02 4.83 -17.14
C LEU A 7 1.44 5.07 -16.64
N THR A 8 1.59 5.50 -15.40
CA THR A 8 2.89 5.56 -14.73
C THR A 8 2.93 4.52 -13.63
N VAL A 9 4.00 3.73 -13.59
CA VAL A 9 4.22 2.69 -12.57
C VAL A 9 5.57 2.93 -11.92
N GLY A 10 5.61 2.92 -10.58
CA GLY A 10 6.86 2.99 -9.83
C GLY A 10 6.70 2.51 -8.40
N ASP A 11 7.75 1.90 -7.85
CA ASP A 11 7.74 1.43 -6.47
C ASP A 11 7.99 2.58 -5.51
N ARG A 12 7.16 2.66 -4.47
CA ARG A 12 7.20 3.69 -3.42
C ARG A 12 6.83 3.10 -2.08
N TRP A 13 7.07 3.86 -1.03
CA TRP A 13 6.59 3.54 0.31
C TRP A 13 5.22 4.16 0.53
N LEU A 14 4.26 3.37 1.00
CA LEU A 14 2.93 3.84 1.41
C LEU A 14 2.83 3.79 2.92
N GLU A 15 2.46 4.90 3.55
CA GLU A 15 2.19 4.96 4.98
C GLU A 15 0.97 4.11 5.34
N CYS A 16 1.12 3.26 6.35
CA CYS A 16 0.09 2.32 6.79
C CYS A 16 0.16 2.11 8.30
N HIS A 17 -0.92 1.57 8.87
CA HIS A 17 -0.86 1.02 10.21
C HIS A 17 -0.37 -0.44 10.13
N VAL A 18 0.58 -0.81 10.99
CA VAL A 18 1.21 -2.15 10.98
C VAL A 18 0.77 -2.92 12.22
N GLU A 19 0.19 -4.09 11.98
CA GLU A 19 -0.28 -5.02 12.99
C GLU A 19 0.43 -6.37 12.86
N LYS A 20 0.29 -7.20 13.89
CA LYS A 20 0.85 -8.55 13.89
C LYS A 20 0.16 -9.41 12.82
N GLY A 21 0.96 -10.04 11.96
CA GLY A 21 0.48 -11.00 10.97
C GLY A 21 0.11 -12.35 11.58
N MET A 22 -0.51 -13.22 10.77
CA MET A 22 -0.83 -14.60 11.18
C MET A 22 0.43 -15.48 11.28
N PHE A 23 1.42 -15.21 10.43
CA PHE A 23 2.70 -15.93 10.34
C PHE A 23 3.87 -15.02 10.74
N SER A 24 5.02 -15.63 11.04
CA SER A 24 6.21 -14.90 11.53
C SER A 24 6.95 -14.08 10.46
N ASP A 25 6.72 -14.41 9.20
CA ASP A 25 7.29 -13.79 7.99
C ASP A 25 6.32 -12.81 7.32
N GLU A 26 5.13 -12.63 7.88
CA GLU A 26 4.12 -11.70 7.39
C GLU A 26 3.75 -10.65 8.44
N LEU A 27 3.26 -9.52 7.96
CA LEU A 27 2.64 -8.49 8.79
C LEU A 27 1.27 -8.15 8.22
N ALA A 28 0.33 -7.79 9.08
CA ALA A 28 -0.92 -7.20 8.65
C ALA A 28 -0.71 -5.69 8.50
N ILE A 29 -1.13 -5.12 7.39
CA ILE A 29 -1.16 -3.66 7.19
C ILE A 29 -2.58 -3.21 6.93
N SER A 30 -2.92 -2.03 7.44
CA SER A 30 -4.17 -1.37 7.11
C SER A 30 -3.94 0.04 6.57
N TYR A 31 -4.82 0.43 5.64
CA TYR A 31 -4.83 1.75 5.02
C TYR A 31 -6.27 2.32 5.01
N PRO A 32 -6.47 3.61 5.29
CA PRO A 32 -5.47 4.66 5.61
C PRO A 32 -4.70 4.41 6.92
N PRO A 33 -3.53 5.06 7.13
CA PRO A 33 -2.70 4.86 8.33
C PRO A 33 -3.36 5.35 9.62
N ILE A 34 -4.42 6.16 9.52
CA ILE A 34 -5.22 6.67 10.63
C ILE A 34 -6.69 6.65 10.22
N GLY A 35 -7.57 6.23 11.13
CA GLY A 35 -9.02 6.26 10.96
C GLY A 35 -9.60 4.89 10.61
N GLU A 36 -10.74 4.89 9.95
CA GLU A 36 -11.41 3.66 9.53
C GLU A 36 -10.67 3.02 8.35
N SER A 37 -10.20 1.79 8.56
CA SER A 37 -9.49 1.03 7.53
C SER A 37 -10.39 0.73 6.35
N ARG A 38 -9.92 1.08 5.14
CA ARG A 38 -10.56 0.71 3.87
C ARG A 38 -10.09 -0.67 3.40
N ILE A 39 -8.88 -1.06 3.79
CA ILE A 39 -8.29 -2.35 3.44
C ILE A 39 -7.36 -2.83 4.55
N SER A 40 -7.43 -4.13 4.84
CA SER A 40 -6.42 -4.83 5.64
C SER A 40 -5.87 -5.97 4.82
N ALA A 41 -4.56 -6.11 4.79
CA ALA A 41 -3.85 -7.07 3.96
C ALA A 41 -2.67 -7.68 4.70
N PHE A 42 -2.40 -8.96 4.46
CA PHE A 42 -1.17 -9.61 4.90
C PHE A 42 -0.11 -9.44 3.83
N VAL A 43 1.05 -8.94 4.22
CA VAL A 43 2.17 -8.63 3.33
C VAL A 43 3.47 -9.23 3.88
N PRO A 44 4.44 -9.55 3.00
CA PRO A 44 5.77 -9.98 3.43
C PRO A 44 6.43 -8.96 4.36
N ARG A 45 6.99 -9.44 5.47
CA ARG A 45 7.60 -8.57 6.50
C ARG A 45 8.79 -7.77 5.97
N ASP A 46 9.53 -8.29 5.00
CA ASP A 46 10.69 -7.61 4.37
C ASP A 46 10.29 -6.41 3.51
N LEU A 47 9.02 -6.30 3.14
CA LEU A 47 8.44 -5.17 2.40
C LEU A 47 7.81 -4.13 3.32
N VAL A 48 7.97 -4.24 4.64
CA VAL A 48 7.41 -3.30 5.62
C VAL A 48 8.53 -2.67 6.47
N GLU A 49 8.54 -1.34 6.52
CA GLU A 49 9.36 -0.58 7.46
C GLU A 49 8.60 -0.33 8.77
N ARG A 50 9.28 -0.60 9.89
CA ARG A 50 8.84 -0.55 11.31
C ARG A 50 8.24 -1.83 11.89
N ARG A 51 8.14 -1.83 13.23
CA ARG A 51 7.63 -2.93 14.06
C ARG A 51 6.13 -2.79 14.34
N GLU A 52 5.50 -3.93 14.60
CA GLU A 52 4.08 -4.11 14.94
C GLU A 52 3.56 -3.11 15.98
N GLY A 53 2.28 -2.71 15.85
CA GLY A 53 1.56 -1.86 16.80
C GLY A 53 1.79 -0.36 16.59
N SER A 54 2.32 0.04 15.44
CA SER A 54 2.64 1.43 15.14
C SER A 54 2.38 1.79 13.67
N GLN A 55 2.46 3.07 13.36
CA GLN A 55 2.54 3.50 11.96
C GLN A 55 3.86 3.04 11.35
N GLY A 56 3.77 2.46 10.16
CA GLY A 56 4.90 2.02 9.37
C GLY A 56 4.69 2.36 7.91
N ARG A 57 5.48 1.73 7.05
CA ARG A 57 5.36 1.88 5.61
C ARG A 57 5.45 0.55 4.93
N VAL A 58 4.65 0.32 3.90
CA VAL A 58 4.74 -0.86 3.05
C VAL A 58 5.22 -0.47 1.66
N ARG A 59 6.10 -1.27 1.06
CA ARG A 59 6.56 -1.09 -0.31
C ARG A 59 5.43 -1.52 -1.25
N VAL A 60 4.98 -0.61 -2.10
CA VAL A 60 3.88 -0.82 -3.04
C VAL A 60 4.28 -0.35 -4.43
N SER A 61 3.60 -0.87 -5.45
CA SER A 61 3.68 -0.28 -6.79
C SER A 61 2.58 0.76 -6.94
N ILE A 62 2.97 2.02 -7.18
CA ILE A 62 2.04 3.11 -7.41
C ILE A 62 1.68 3.16 -8.88
N VAL A 63 0.38 3.25 -9.15
CA VAL A 63 -0.18 3.36 -10.49
C VAL A 63 -0.98 4.66 -10.59
N ARG A 64 -0.62 5.52 -11.56
CA ARG A 64 -1.42 6.70 -11.90
C ARG A 64 -2.15 6.46 -13.23
N ARG A 65 -3.47 6.62 -13.23
CA ARG A 65 -4.32 6.47 -14.42
C ARG A 65 -5.46 7.48 -14.40
N GLY A 66 -5.51 8.36 -15.39
CA GLY A 66 -6.66 9.27 -15.57
C GLY A 66 -6.89 10.26 -14.41
N GLY A 67 -5.84 10.59 -13.64
CA GLY A 67 -5.93 11.45 -12.45
C GLY A 67 -6.04 10.67 -11.14
N ASP A 68 -6.49 9.42 -11.19
CA ASP A 68 -6.57 8.54 -10.04
C ASP A 68 -5.20 7.94 -9.69
N LEU A 69 -5.00 7.71 -8.39
CA LEU A 69 -3.80 7.15 -7.81
C LEU A 69 -4.13 5.89 -7.02
N PHE A 70 -3.49 4.79 -7.41
CA PHE A 70 -3.68 3.47 -6.83
C PHE A 70 -2.36 2.96 -6.27
N ALA A 71 -2.41 2.28 -5.13
CA ALA A 71 -1.34 1.42 -4.68
C ALA A 71 -1.72 -0.03 -4.93
N ILE A 72 -0.82 -0.79 -5.55
CA ILE A 72 -0.90 -2.25 -5.62
C ILE A 72 -0.12 -2.80 -4.43
N LEU A 73 -0.83 -3.46 -3.53
CA LEU A 73 -0.26 -4.08 -2.35
C LEU A 73 0.52 -5.34 -2.75
N PRO A 74 1.63 -5.66 -2.05
CA PRO A 74 2.44 -6.84 -2.34
C PRO A 74 1.82 -8.12 -1.77
N THR A 75 0.53 -8.33 -2.01
CA THR A 75 -0.20 -9.55 -1.66
C THR A 75 -0.14 -10.56 -2.81
N ALA A 76 -0.44 -11.83 -2.53
CA ALA A 76 -0.53 -12.85 -3.57
C ALA A 76 -1.55 -12.53 -4.67
N TYR A 77 -2.61 -11.77 -4.32
CA TYR A 77 -3.69 -11.39 -5.23
C TYR A 77 -3.51 -10.00 -5.86
N ARG A 78 -2.45 -9.26 -5.47
CA ARG A 78 -2.17 -7.89 -5.93
C ARG A 78 -3.35 -6.96 -5.72
N ASP A 79 -3.89 -6.96 -4.50
CA ASP A 79 -4.98 -6.09 -4.10
C ASP A 79 -4.61 -4.62 -4.37
N SER A 80 -5.57 -3.83 -4.83
CA SER A 80 -5.36 -2.41 -5.12
C SER A 80 -6.25 -1.52 -4.28
N VAL A 81 -5.71 -0.41 -3.80
CA VAL A 81 -6.46 0.59 -3.02
C VAL A 81 -6.19 1.99 -3.54
N PHE A 82 -7.21 2.84 -3.52
CA PHE A 82 -7.05 4.27 -3.79
C PHE A 82 -6.28 4.93 -2.65
N VAL A 83 -5.24 5.69 -2.99
CA VAL A 83 -4.34 6.32 -2.02
C VAL A 83 -4.23 7.82 -2.23
N SER A 84 -3.90 8.54 -1.16
CA SER A 84 -3.55 9.95 -1.21
C SER A 84 -2.07 10.13 -1.56
N GLU A 85 -1.72 11.17 -2.33
CA GLU A 85 -0.33 11.55 -2.58
C GLU A 85 0.42 11.88 -1.28
N SER A 86 -0.29 12.37 -0.24
CA SER A 86 0.28 12.69 1.07
C SER A 86 0.87 11.48 1.81
N ASP A 87 0.41 10.28 1.46
CA ASP A 87 0.74 9.05 2.18
C ASP A 87 1.86 8.28 1.46
N ILE A 88 2.43 8.85 0.38
CA ILE A 88 3.46 8.22 -0.45
C ILE A 88 4.81 8.90 -0.19
N ALA A 89 5.82 8.08 0.12
CA ALA A 89 7.21 8.50 0.28
C ALA A 89 8.13 7.82 -0.76
N GLU A 90 9.31 8.40 -0.98
CA GLU A 90 10.37 7.87 -1.87
C GLU A 90 10.98 6.57 -1.36
#